data_AF-A0AAU4J954-F1
#
_entry.id   AF-A0AAU4J954-F1
#
_cell.length_a   1.000
_cell.length_b   1.000
_cell.length_c   1.000
_cell.angle_alpha   90.00
_cell.angle_beta   90.00
_cell.angle_gamma   90.00
#
_symmetry.space_group_name_H-M   'P 1'
#
loop_
_entity.id
_entity.type
_entity.pdbx_description
1 polymer ?
#
loop_
_entity_poly.entity_id
_entity_poly.type
_entity_poly.pdbx_seq_one_letter_code
_entity_poly.pdbx_strand_id
1 'polypeptide(L)' 'MGEVTVTCQALNPVDDPDQTLFVHGTGHGSPSETSLRLPAQWTDTGGVTTQAPGAHD' A
#
# COMPACT_ATOMS: atom_id res chain seq x y z
N MET A 1 -23.54 -2.91 -3.10
CA MET A 1 -22.24 -2.22 -3.13
C MET A 1 -22.34 -1.05 -2.18
N GLY A 2 -21.67 -1.11 -1.03
CA GLY A 2 -21.68 -0.03 -0.03
C GLY A 2 -20.72 1.08 -0.41
N GLU A 3 -20.99 2.29 0.07
CA GLU A 3 -20.05 3.41 -0.05
C GLU A 3 -18.84 3.15 0.86
N VAL A 4 -17.64 3.35 0.32
CA VAL A 4 -16.39 3.29 1.07
C VAL A 4 -15.69 4.62 0.89
N THR A 5 -15.54 5.37 1.98
CA THR A 5 -14.81 6.64 1.98
C THR A 5 -13.39 6.40 2.45
N VAL A 6 -12.42 6.70 1.60
CA VAL A 6 -10.99 6.59 1.92
C VAL A 6 -10.30 7.92 1.70
N THR A 7 -9.37 8.22 2.59
CA THR A 7 -8.38 9.28 2.38
C THR A 7 -7.19 8.67 1.66
N CYS A 8 -6.79 9.26 0.55
CA CYS A 8 -5.60 8.86 -0.18
C CYS A 8 -4.58 10.00 -0.09
N GLN A 9 -3.37 9.67 0.36
CA GLN A 9 -2.24 10.58 0.37
C GLN A 9 -1.09 9.95 -0.41
N ALA A 10 -0.46 10.73 -1.28
CA ALA A 10 0.76 10.35 -1.98
C ALA A 10 1.93 11.13 -1.36
N LEU A 11 2.90 10.41 -0.83
CA LEU A 11 4.09 10.97 -0.21
C LEU A 11 5.30 10.58 -1.05
N ASN A 12 6.17 11.53 -1.35
CA ASN A 12 7.46 11.23 -1.95
C ASN A 12 8.44 10.98 -0.81
N PRO A 13 9.00 9.75 -0.67
CA PRO A 13 10.09 9.51 0.25
C PRO A 13 11.24 10.45 -0.10
N VAL A 14 11.80 11.13 0.89
CA VAL A 14 12.89 12.11 0.68
C VAL A 14 14.13 11.47 0.03
N ASP A 15 14.32 10.17 0.20
CA ASP A 15 15.53 9.44 -0.20
C ASP A 15 15.48 8.91 -1.65
N ASP A 16 14.29 8.80 -2.25
CA ASP A 16 14.14 8.27 -3.61
C ASP A 16 13.00 8.99 -4.38
N PRO A 17 13.32 9.79 -5.41
CA PRO A 17 12.34 10.55 -6.19
C PRO A 17 11.57 9.72 -7.21
N ASP A 18 12.00 8.47 -7.47
CA ASP A 18 11.30 7.53 -8.35
C ASP A 18 10.21 6.75 -7.58
N GLN A 19 10.29 6.76 -6.25
CA GLN A 19 9.30 6.14 -5.38
C GLN A 19 8.23 7.12 -4.90
N THR A 20 7.00 6.62 -4.82
CA THR A 20 5.86 7.31 -4.19
C THR A 20 5.17 6.35 -3.24
N LEU A 21 5.10 6.73 -1.97
CA LEU A 21 4.37 6.03 -0.93
C LEU A 21 2.89 6.45 -0.95
N PHE A 22 2.00 5.50 -1.19
CA PHE A 22 0.56 5.72 -1.09
C PHE A 22 0.04 5.29 0.29
N VAL A 23 -0.56 6.24 1.01
CA VAL A 23 -1.18 6.01 2.31
C VAL A 23 -2.69 6.09 2.16
N HIS A 24 -3.37 5.00 2.52
CA HIS A 24 -4.82 4.90 2.52
C HIS A 24 -5.33 4.87 3.96
N GLY A 25 -6.11 5.89 4.34
CA GLY A 25 -6.70 6.01 5.68
C GLY A 25 -8.22 6.00 5.65
N THR A 26 -8.84 5.55 6.74
CA THR A 26 -10.27 5.68 6.99
C THR A 26 -10.55 6.41 8.29
N GLY A 27 -11.76 6.97 8.42
CA GLY A 27 -12.24 7.45 9.71
C GLY A 27 -12.34 6.30 10.71
N HIS A 28 -11.85 6.53 11.93
CA HIS A 28 -11.82 5.53 12.99
C HIS A 28 -13.24 5.04 13.33
N GLY A 29 -13.45 3.72 13.31
CA GLY A 29 -14.75 3.09 13.57
C GLY A 29 -15.77 3.19 12.42
N SER A 30 -15.34 3.65 11.24
CA SER A 30 -16.20 3.67 10.06
C SER A 30 -16.40 2.26 9.49
N PRO A 31 -17.54 1.96 8.85
CA PRO A 31 -17.73 0.69 8.12
C PRO A 31 -16.67 0.50 7.01
N SER A 32 -16.18 1.61 6.46
CA SER A 32 -15.07 1.64 5.49
C SER A 32 -13.75 1.10 6.05
N GLU A 33 -13.50 1.22 7.36
CA GLU A 33 -12.32 0.66 8.04
C GLU A 33 -12.29 -0.86 7.94
N THR A 34 -13.45 -1.49 8.18
CA THR A 34 -13.60 -2.95 8.04
C THR A 34 -13.43 -3.37 6.58
N SER A 35 -13.95 -2.58 5.64
CA SER A 35 -13.80 -2.86 4.21
C SER A 35 -12.36 -2.72 3.72
N LEU A 36 -11.57 -1.78 4.26
CA LEU A 36 -10.13 -1.62 3.96
C LEU A 36 -9.27 -2.72 4.56
N ARG A 37 -9.70 -3.34 5.66
CA ARG A 37 -9.01 -4.50 6.23
C ARG A 37 -9.09 -5.72 5.30
N LEU A 38 -10.14 -5.84 4.47
CA LEU A 38 -10.35 -6.98 3.56
C LEU A 38 -9.29 -7.14 2.46
N PRO A 39 -8.83 -6.09 1.74
CA PRO A 39 -7.70 -6.18 0.83
C PRO A 39 -6.36 -6.15 1.57
N ALA A 40 -6.25 -5.49 2.73
CA ALA A 40 -5.01 -5.42 3.49
C ALA A 40 -4.55 -6.78 4.06
N GLN A 41 -5.49 -7.69 4.34
CA GLN A 41 -5.20 -9.09 4.70
C GLN A 41 -4.88 -9.97 3.48
N TRP A 42 -5.08 -9.47 2.26
CA TRP A 42 -4.65 -10.14 1.04
C TRP A 42 -3.17 -9.79 0.82
N THR A 43 -2.32 -10.25 1.74
CA THR A 43 -0.88 -10.24 1.54
C THR A 43 -0.60 -11.23 0.43
N ASP A 44 -0.50 -10.74 -0.80
CA ASP A 44 0.06 -11.50 -1.90
C ASP A 44 1.47 -11.93 -1.48
N THR A 45 1.60 -13.21 -1.12
CA THR A 45 2.88 -13.85 -0.81
C THR A 45 3.53 -14.25 -2.14
N GLY A 46 3.57 -13.33 -3.10
CA GLY A 46 3.81 -13.60 -4.51
C GLY A 46 4.58 -12.49 -5.20
N GLY A 47 5.56 -11.87 -4.52
CA GLY A 47 6.33 -10.81 -5.18
C GLY A 47 7.63 -10.33 -4.55
N VAL A 48 8.04 -10.79 -3.36
CA VAL A 48 9.41 -10.51 -2.90
C VAL A 48 10.37 -11.55 -3.49
N THR A 49 10.60 -11.48 -4.79
CA THR A 49 11.87 -11.99 -5.33
C THR A 49 12.90 -10.94 -4.95
N THR A 50 13.66 -11.19 -3.88
CA THR A 50 14.90 -10.47 -3.59
C THR A 50 15.79 -10.58 -4.83
N GLN A 51 15.72 -9.60 -5.72
CA GLN A 51 16.68 -9.47 -6.81
C GLN A 51 18.00 -9.05 -6.16
N ALA A 52 18.90 -10.01 -6.00
CA ALA A 52 20.24 -9.76 -5.53
C ALA A 52 20.93 -8.75 -6.48
N PRO A 53 21.62 -7.73 -5.95
CA PRO A 53 22.33 -6.77 -6.77
C PRO A 53 23.48 -7.47 -7.52
N GLY A 54 23.36 -7.53 -8.85
CA GLY A 54 24.45 -7.61 -9.81
C GLY A 54 25.51 -8.71 -9.62
N ALA A 55 25.37 -9.80 -10.39
CA ALA A 55 26.52 -10.52 -10.92
C ALA A 55 26.33 -10.65 -12.44
N HIS A 56 26.77 -9.64 -13.17
CA HIS A 56 26.99 -9.71 -14.61
C HIS A 56 28.47 -9.36 -14.81
N ASP A 57 29.29 -10.40 -15.02
CA ASP A 57 30.63 -10.34 -15.60
C ASP A 57 30.52 -10.72 -17.08
#